data_AF-A0A6J6EU72-F1
#
_entry.id   AF-A0A6J6EU72-F1
#
_cell.length_a   1.000
_cell.length_b   1.000
_cell.length_c   1.000
_cell.angle_alpha   90.00
_cell.angle_beta   90.00
_cell.angle_gamma   90.00
#
_symmetry.space_group_name_H-M   'P 1'
#
loop_
_entity.id
_entity.type
_entity.pdbx_description
1 polymer ?
#
loop_
_entity_poly.entity_id
_entity_poly.type
_entity_poly.pdbx_seq_one_letter_code
_entity_poly.pdbx_strand_id
1 'polypeptide(L)'
;MVTLSGSIVSGNSSGVAGAADFGLYSALPSDTGSITATNSLIGEVDSRITVNGTNNVSSTSPMLGALTNNGGPTKTMALLTGSPAIDAGPNPVATFTGNEFDQRGAGYARVVGGLVDIGAFEAQPSSEPIAPSFTG
;
A
#
# COMPACT_ATOMS: atom_id res chain seq x y z
N MET A 1 -16.78 -8.39 9.57
CA MET A 1 -16.56 -7.12 8.85
C MET A 1 -15.07 -6.93 8.71
N VAL A 2 -14.58 -6.69 7.49
CA VAL A 2 -13.15 -6.44 7.22
C VAL A 2 -12.94 -4.92 7.20
N THR A 3 -11.95 -4.44 7.95
CA THR A 3 -11.54 -3.03 7.97
C THR A 3 -10.10 -2.91 7.51
N LEU A 4 -9.83 -1.99 6.59
CA LEU A 4 -8.51 -1.68 6.05
C LEU A 4 -8.19 -0.21 6.33
N SER A 5 -6.95 0.06 6.69
CA SER A 5 -6.42 1.42 6.81
C SER A 5 -4.97 1.42 6.36
N GLY A 6 -4.58 2.33 5.45
CA GLY A 6 -3.20 2.43 5.00
C GLY A 6 -2.66 1.14 4.34
N SER A 7 -3.52 0.33 3.72
CA SER A 7 -3.18 -1.02 3.24
C SER A 7 -3.23 -1.13 1.72
N ILE A 8 -2.36 -1.96 1.15
CA ILE A 8 -2.44 -2.38 -0.25
C ILE A 8 -3.00 -3.79 -0.31
N VAL A 9 -4.11 -3.98 -1.01
CA VAL A 9 -4.60 -5.30 -1.41
C VAL A 9 -5.00 -5.24 -2.88
N SER A 10 -4.02 -5.62 -3.70
CA SER A 10 -4.07 -5.58 -5.16
C SER A 10 -3.20 -6.69 -5.75
N GLY A 11 -3.59 -7.25 -6.90
CA GLY A 11 -2.88 -8.30 -7.61
C GLY A 11 -3.11 -9.72 -7.08
N ASN A 12 -4.07 -9.91 -6.18
CA ASN A 12 -4.52 -11.21 -5.68
C ASN A 12 -5.53 -11.82 -6.66
N SER A 13 -5.54 -13.14 -6.78
CA SER A 13 -6.54 -13.87 -7.58
C SER A 13 -6.99 -15.14 -6.86
N SER A 14 -8.28 -15.47 -6.93
CA SER A 14 -8.87 -16.61 -6.22
C SER A 14 -8.92 -17.90 -7.05
N GLY A 15 -8.40 -17.92 -8.28
CA GLY A 15 -8.39 -19.11 -9.16
C GLY A 15 -9.76 -19.57 -9.67
N VAL A 16 -10.88 -19.04 -9.16
CA VAL A 16 -12.26 -19.35 -9.57
C VAL A 16 -12.95 -18.04 -9.94
N ALA A 17 -13.50 -17.96 -11.16
CA ALA A 17 -14.32 -16.90 -11.77
C ALA A 17 -14.29 -15.50 -11.11
N GLY A 18 -13.60 -14.55 -11.75
CA GLY A 18 -13.66 -13.11 -11.43
C GLY A 18 -12.47 -12.63 -10.60
N ALA A 19 -11.50 -12.01 -11.28
CA ALA A 19 -10.17 -11.61 -10.82
C ALA A 19 -10.12 -10.50 -9.75
N ALA A 20 -11.08 -10.48 -8.81
CA ALA A 20 -11.14 -9.48 -7.77
C ALA A 20 -10.21 -9.79 -6.60
N ASP A 21 -9.49 -8.77 -6.13
CA ASP A 21 -8.76 -8.75 -4.87
C ASP A 21 -9.67 -8.96 -3.66
N PHE A 22 -10.91 -8.48 -3.76
CA PHE A 22 -11.99 -8.84 -2.84
C PHE A 22 -13.11 -9.54 -3.60
N GLY A 23 -13.31 -10.82 -3.30
CA GLY A 23 -14.37 -11.65 -3.88
C GLY A 23 -15.22 -12.33 -2.83
N LEU A 24 -16.45 -12.70 -3.22
CA LEU A 24 -17.30 -13.58 -2.43
C LEU A 24 -17.03 -15.03 -2.82
N TYR A 25 -16.87 -15.91 -1.83
CA TYR A 25 -16.72 -17.35 -2.08
C TYR A 25 -17.97 -17.96 -2.73
N SER A 26 -19.15 -17.39 -2.49
CA SER A 26 -20.42 -17.86 -3.05
C SER A 26 -20.75 -17.21 -4.38
N ALA A 27 -21.27 -18.02 -5.31
CA ALA A 27 -21.64 -17.61 -6.65
C ALA A 27 -23.12 -17.22 -6.80
N LEU A 28 -23.91 -17.20 -5.72
CA LEU A 28 -25.29 -16.75 -5.83
C LEU A 28 -25.32 -15.23 -6.14
N PRO A 29 -26.07 -14.79 -7.16
CA PRO A 29 -26.16 -13.38 -7.51
C PRO A 29 -26.72 -12.48 -6.40
N SER A 30 -27.47 -13.06 -5.47
CA SER A 30 -28.07 -12.36 -4.31
C SER A 30 -27.08 -12.09 -3.17
N ASP A 31 -25.92 -12.75 -3.20
CA ASP A 31 -24.96 -12.61 -2.10
C ASP A 31 -24.24 -11.28 -2.21
N THR A 32 -24.17 -10.59 -1.09
CA THR A 32 -23.53 -9.28 -0.99
C THR A 32 -22.54 -9.28 0.16
N GLY A 33 -21.53 -8.42 0.04
CA GLY A 33 -20.54 -8.23 1.09
C GLY A 33 -20.27 -6.75 1.33
N SER A 34 -19.57 -6.45 2.42
CA SER A 34 -19.01 -5.12 2.60
C SER A 34 -17.62 -5.18 3.23
N ILE A 35 -16.79 -4.23 2.82
CA ILE A 35 -15.54 -3.89 3.46
C ILE A 35 -15.56 -2.41 3.83
N THR A 36 -14.79 -2.02 4.83
CA THR A 36 -14.51 -0.61 5.13
C THR A 36 -13.04 -0.37 4.88
N ALA A 37 -12.72 0.58 4.01
CA ALA A 37 -11.35 0.93 3.69
C ALA A 37 -11.15 2.44 3.75
N THR A 38 -10.06 2.86 4.37
CA THR A 38 -9.66 4.27 4.42
C THR A 38 -8.19 4.38 4.03
N ASN A 39 -7.83 5.35 3.17
CA ASN A 39 -6.44 5.55 2.73
C ASN A 39 -5.76 4.23 2.28
N SER A 40 -6.50 3.39 1.57
CA SER A 40 -6.02 2.07 1.13
C SER A 40 -6.00 1.98 -0.38
N LEU A 41 -5.05 1.23 -0.93
CA LEU A 41 -5.00 0.90 -2.34
C LEU A 41 -5.64 -0.47 -2.53
N ILE A 42 -6.77 -0.49 -3.22
CA ILE A 42 -7.55 -1.70 -3.46
C ILE A 42 -7.56 -1.93 -4.97
N GLY A 43 -7.20 -3.13 -5.40
CA GLY A 43 -7.35 -3.51 -6.79
C GLY A 43 -8.80 -3.80 -7.15
N GLU A 44 -9.05 -4.90 -7.83
CA GLU A 44 -10.39 -5.22 -8.33
C GLU A 44 -11.30 -5.71 -7.20
N VAL A 45 -12.56 -5.28 -7.19
CA VAL A 45 -13.54 -5.70 -6.18
C VAL A 45 -14.77 -6.26 -6.89
N ASP A 46 -15.26 -7.40 -6.43
CA ASP A 46 -16.52 -7.96 -6.92
C ASP A 46 -17.63 -6.90 -6.79
N SER A 47 -18.39 -6.67 -7.86
CA SER A 47 -19.46 -5.67 -7.89
C SER A 47 -20.54 -5.85 -6.83
N ARG A 48 -20.63 -7.05 -6.24
CA ARG A 48 -21.55 -7.37 -5.14
C ARG A 48 -21.02 -6.95 -3.76
N ILE A 49 -19.78 -6.49 -3.67
CA ILE A 49 -19.15 -6.01 -2.44
C ILE A 49 -19.15 -4.49 -2.43
N THR A 50 -19.78 -3.92 -1.40
CA THR A 50 -19.72 -2.47 -1.15
C THR A 50 -18.43 -2.12 -0.43
N VAL A 51 -17.63 -1.22 -1.03
CA VAL A 51 -16.47 -0.60 -0.37
C VAL A 51 -16.92 0.68 0.31
N ASN A 52 -16.90 0.67 1.65
CA ASN A 52 -17.17 1.85 2.47
C ASN A 52 -15.87 2.57 2.83
N GLY A 53 -15.98 3.80 3.35
CA GLY A 53 -14.84 4.64 3.74
C GLY A 53 -14.38 5.57 2.62
N THR A 54 -13.24 6.23 2.82
CA THR A 54 -12.82 7.37 1.98
C THR A 54 -11.32 7.35 1.69
N ASN A 55 -10.91 8.18 0.72
CA ASN A 55 -9.50 8.37 0.34
C ASN A 55 -8.81 7.09 -0.14
N ASN A 56 -9.56 6.15 -0.71
CA ASN A 56 -8.99 4.94 -1.29
C ASN A 56 -8.49 5.21 -2.71
N VAL A 57 -7.43 4.51 -3.08
CA VAL A 57 -6.93 4.42 -4.45
C VAL A 57 -7.47 3.12 -5.03
N SER A 58 -8.36 3.17 -6.01
CA SER A 58 -9.05 1.98 -6.54
C SER A 58 -8.74 1.72 -8.02
N SER A 59 -8.82 0.45 -8.44
CA SER A 59 -8.76 0.03 -9.86
C SER A 59 -7.51 0.50 -10.61
N THR A 60 -6.36 0.53 -9.92
CA THR A 60 -5.07 0.86 -10.52
C THR A 60 -3.98 -0.07 -10.00
N SER A 61 -2.93 -0.25 -10.81
CA SER A 61 -1.75 -1.01 -10.40
C SER A 61 -1.04 -0.29 -9.24
N PRO A 62 -0.66 -1.01 -8.17
CA PRO A 62 0.08 -0.42 -7.06
C PRO A 62 1.55 -0.14 -7.43
N MET A 63 2.01 -0.58 -8.60
CA MET A 63 3.39 -0.40 -9.08
C MET A 63 4.41 -0.85 -8.02
N LEU A 64 4.28 -2.10 -7.58
CA LEU A 64 5.17 -2.72 -6.60
C LEU A 64 6.34 -3.43 -7.28
N GLY A 65 7.52 -3.34 -6.67
CA GLY A 65 8.64 -4.22 -6.95
C GLY A 65 8.41 -5.63 -6.41
N ALA A 66 9.32 -6.55 -6.74
CA ALA A 66 9.25 -7.93 -6.22
C ALA A 66 9.44 -7.98 -4.70
N LEU A 67 8.90 -9.02 -4.06
CA LEU A 67 9.14 -9.31 -2.64
C LEU A 67 10.60 -9.71 -2.43
N THR A 68 11.42 -8.79 -1.93
CA THR A 68 12.85 -8.97 -1.79
C THR A 68 13.38 -8.37 -0.49
N ASN A 69 14.66 -8.57 -0.20
CA ASN A 69 15.32 -7.92 0.92
C ASN A 69 15.61 -6.45 0.56
N ASN A 70 14.86 -5.52 1.16
CA ASN A 70 15.06 -4.08 1.01
C ASN A 70 15.71 -3.45 2.27
N GLY A 71 16.48 -4.23 3.04
CA GLY A 71 17.31 -3.74 4.14
C GLY A 71 16.69 -3.84 5.54
N GLY A 72 15.64 -4.64 5.72
CA GLY A 72 14.94 -4.83 7.00
C GLY A 72 14.91 -6.28 7.50
N PRO A 73 14.26 -6.55 8.64
CA PRO A 73 14.15 -7.90 9.21
C PRO A 73 13.24 -8.83 8.42
N THR A 74 12.36 -8.28 7.58
CA THR A 74 11.46 -9.01 6.68
C THR A 74 11.63 -8.53 5.23
N LYS A 75 11.30 -9.39 4.27
CA LYS A 75 11.20 -8.98 2.87
C LYS A 75 10.01 -8.04 2.70
N THR A 76 10.16 -7.04 1.85
CA THR A 76 9.09 -6.08 1.50
C THR A 76 8.97 -5.94 -0.01
N MET A 77 7.88 -5.34 -0.47
CA MET A 77 7.71 -4.91 -1.85
C MET A 77 7.91 -3.39 -1.89
N ALA A 78 8.95 -2.93 -2.60
CA ALA A 78 9.22 -1.50 -2.72
C ALA A 78 8.21 -0.82 -3.65
N LEU A 79 7.85 0.43 -3.38
CA LEU A 79 7.08 1.24 -4.30
C LEU A 79 7.97 1.68 -5.47
N LEU A 80 7.55 1.41 -6.70
CA LEU A 80 8.24 1.90 -7.89
C LEU A 80 7.96 3.40 -8.07
N THR A 81 8.87 4.12 -8.74
CA THR A 81 8.68 5.53 -9.08
C THR A 81 7.36 5.76 -9.79
N GLY A 82 6.56 6.71 -9.28
CA GLY A 82 5.24 7.02 -9.81
C GLY A 82 4.10 6.13 -9.28
N SER A 83 4.38 5.24 -8.31
CA SER A 83 3.33 4.46 -7.66
C SER A 83 2.24 5.37 -7.07
N PRO A 84 0.95 5.03 -7.28
CA PRO A 84 -0.16 5.80 -6.72
C PRO A 84 -0.32 5.58 -5.20
N ALA A 85 0.49 4.70 -4.59
CA ALA A 85 0.56 4.54 -3.14
C ALA A 85 1.44 5.59 -2.46
N ILE A 86 2.28 6.31 -3.22
CA ILE A 86 3.19 7.33 -2.68
C ILE A 86 2.38 8.55 -2.22
N ASP A 87 2.65 9.04 -1.01
CA ASP A 87 2.02 10.20 -0.38
C ASP A 87 0.47 10.11 -0.27
N ALA A 88 -0.09 8.89 -0.33
CA ALA A 88 -1.55 8.67 -0.38
C ALA A 88 -2.14 8.12 0.94
N GLY A 89 -1.31 7.91 1.95
CA GLY A 89 -1.71 7.32 3.22
C GLY A 89 -2.38 8.31 4.19
N PRO A 90 -2.71 7.85 5.41
CA PRO A 90 -3.44 8.65 6.40
C PRO A 90 -2.71 9.95 6.80
N ASN A 91 -3.47 11.04 6.95
CA ASN A 91 -2.99 12.30 7.53
C ASN A 91 -4.02 12.84 8.54
N PRO A 92 -3.68 12.99 9.84
CA PRO A 92 -2.37 12.70 10.44
C PRO A 92 -2.08 11.20 10.52
N VAL A 93 -0.80 10.86 10.44
CA VAL A 93 -0.33 9.49 10.70
C VAL A 93 -0.48 9.19 12.19
N ALA A 94 -1.04 8.03 12.52
CA ALA A 94 -1.17 7.61 13.91
C ALA A 94 0.23 7.49 14.56
N THR A 95 0.48 8.25 15.62
CA THR A 95 1.75 8.23 16.33
C THR A 95 1.67 7.26 17.51
N PHE A 96 2.44 6.18 17.47
CA PHE A 96 2.63 5.24 18.58
C PHE A 96 3.99 4.56 18.45
N THR A 97 4.52 4.04 19.56
CA THR A 97 5.79 3.30 19.58
C THR A 97 5.73 2.11 18.62
N GLY A 98 6.66 2.06 17.67
CA GLY A 98 6.71 1.07 16.60
C GLY A 98 6.15 1.54 15.26
N ASN A 99 5.67 2.79 15.15
CA ASN A 99 5.25 3.39 13.88
C ASN A 99 6.15 4.55 13.41
N GLU A 100 7.32 4.72 14.03
CA GLU A 100 8.33 5.71 13.62
C GLU A 100 8.99 5.32 12.29
N PHE A 101 8.99 4.01 12.00
CA PHE A 101 9.62 3.43 10.82
C PHE A 101 8.63 2.59 10.01
N ASP A 102 8.93 2.37 8.74
CA ASP A 102 8.24 1.35 7.95
C ASP A 102 8.67 -0.07 8.35
N GLN A 103 8.17 -1.11 7.68
CA GLN A 103 8.45 -2.50 8.07
C GLN A 103 9.95 -2.87 8.04
N ARG A 104 10.81 -2.07 7.42
CA ARG A 104 12.25 -2.29 7.43
C ARG A 104 12.90 -1.92 8.77
N GLY A 105 12.24 -1.09 9.58
CA GLY A 105 12.69 -0.72 10.91
C GLY A 105 13.62 0.50 10.94
N ALA A 106 14.42 0.61 12.01
CA ALA A 106 15.23 1.80 12.29
C ALA A 106 16.10 2.23 11.10
N GLY A 107 16.01 3.51 10.74
CA GLY A 107 16.67 4.08 9.56
C GLY A 107 15.75 4.28 8.36
N TYR A 108 14.53 3.73 8.38
CA TYR A 108 13.52 3.90 7.33
C TYR A 108 12.29 4.60 7.89
N ALA A 109 12.32 5.93 7.96
CA ALA A 109 11.25 6.73 8.54
C ALA A 109 9.89 6.43 7.89
N ARG A 110 8.82 6.39 8.70
CA ARG A 110 7.45 6.13 8.23
C ARG A 110 6.79 7.32 7.53
N VAL A 111 7.40 8.50 7.60
CA VAL A 111 6.91 9.70 6.92
C VAL A 111 8.10 10.38 6.27
N VAL A 112 8.09 10.44 4.95
CA VAL A 112 9.09 11.15 4.15
C VAL A 112 8.38 12.06 3.17
N GLY A 113 8.83 13.32 3.03
CA GLY A 113 8.20 14.27 2.11
C GLY A 113 6.88 14.88 2.60
N GLY A 114 6.22 14.31 3.61
CA GLY A 114 5.16 14.95 4.41
C GLY A 114 3.91 14.12 4.63
N LEU A 115 3.62 13.16 3.75
CA LEU A 115 2.59 12.14 3.96
C LEU A 115 3.26 10.76 4.07
N VAL A 116 2.52 9.81 4.64
CA VAL A 116 2.93 8.40 4.64
C VAL A 116 2.46 7.74 3.36
N ASP A 117 3.22 6.78 2.87
CA ASP A 117 2.79 5.95 1.76
C ASP A 117 1.78 4.89 2.21
N ILE A 118 0.88 4.50 1.32
CA ILE A 118 -0.01 3.37 1.57
C ILE A 118 0.82 2.08 1.57
N GLY A 119 0.70 1.28 2.63
CA GLY A 119 1.29 -0.05 2.71
C GLY A 119 2.46 -0.16 3.69
N ALA A 120 3.34 -1.11 3.40
CA ALA A 120 4.39 -1.60 4.29
C ALA A 120 5.75 -0.89 4.12
N PHE A 121 5.90 -0.13 3.05
CA PHE A 121 7.16 0.43 2.59
C PHE A 121 6.98 1.92 2.31
N GLU A 122 7.89 2.73 2.83
CA GLU A 122 7.95 4.17 2.57
C GLU A 122 9.04 4.47 1.52
N ALA A 123 8.67 5.08 0.40
CA ALA A 123 9.59 5.58 -0.60
C ALA A 123 10.55 6.59 0.02
N GLN A 124 11.85 6.33 -0.15
CA GLN A 124 12.91 7.23 0.31
C GLN A 124 13.40 8.05 -0.89
N PRO A 125 13.83 9.30 -0.71
CA PRO A 125 14.51 10.05 -1.76
C PRO A 125 15.70 9.23 -2.27
N SER A 126 15.92 9.22 -3.58
CA SER A 126 17.13 8.63 -4.13
C SER A 126 18.33 9.33 -3.50
N SER A 127 19.20 8.59 -2.83
CA SER A 127 20.50 9.10 -2.43
C SER A 127 21.29 9.37 -3.71
N GLU A 128 21.19 10.58 -4.26
CA GLU A 128 22.13 11.06 -5.26
C GLU A 128 23.52 10.93 -4.63
N PRO A 129 24.47 10.20 -5.25
CA PRO A 129 25.84 10.26 -4.79
C PRO A 129 26.26 11.73 -4.91
N ILE A 130 26.65 12.34 -3.78
CA ILE A 130 27.23 13.68 -3.80
C ILE A 130 28.48 13.58 -4.68
N ALA A 131 28.38 14.03 -5.94
CA ALA A 131 29.56 14.17 -6.77
C ALA A 131 30.51 15.11 -6.00
N PRO A 132 31.75 14.71 -5.71
CA PRO A 132 32.68 15.60 -5.03
C PRO A 132 32.78 16.88 -5.86
N SER A 133 32.40 18.01 -5.28
CA SER A 133 32.62 19.32 -5.88
C SER A 133 34.13 19.54 -5.90
N PHE A 134 34.76 19.25 -7.03
CA PHE A 134 36.13 19.70 -7.27
C PHE A 134 36.07 21.19 -7.58
N THR A 135 36.19 22.02 -6.55
CA THR A 135 36.66 23.40 -6.73
C THR A 135 38.16 23.32 -7.00
N GLY A 136 38.51 23.42 -8.29
CA GLY A 136 39.87 23.76 -8.72
C GLY A 136 40.17 25.23 -8.49
#